data_AF-A0A7J6F768-F1
#
_entry.id   AF-A0A7J6F768-F1
#
_cell.length_a   1.000
_cell.length_b   1.000
_cell.length_c   1.000
_cell.angle_alpha   90.00
_cell.angle_beta   90.00
_cell.angle_gamma   90.00
#
_symmetry.space_group_name_H-M   'P 1'
#
loop_
_entity.id
_entity.type
_entity.pdbx_description
1 polymer ?
#
loop_
_entity_poly.entity_id
_entity_poly.type
_entity_poly.pdbx_seq_one_letter_code
_entity_poly.pdbx_strand_id
1 'polypeptide(L)'
;MSDTVKYQWTSTQNKQAMSLLISSKMSPLLGLLISLLLMWVAYSTPPEEPITCTNGNSKCTITNSYGIFPDRTICRAGSAAYPTSEAELIATVADGTRRGLKMKATTQFSHSIPKLVCPGGEDGLLISTERLNKVLNIDTNAMTMTVESGVTLRDLISEAAKAKLALPYTPYWWGLTVGGMLGTGAHGSTLWGKGSAVHDYVIGLTIVSPGSEVDGFVKVRQLKEGDEELNAAKVSLGVTFKLEALFKRSISYVSKDDSNLGDEIGSFGRKHEFADITWYPAQQKVFYRVDDRVSSNTSGNGLYDFIPFRSSPSVVLALARLTEENQDSSNDEDGKCISAKLVTAFLTKSAYDSLEDASITACAWDPNIKGEFFHQTTFSVALSSAKSFIQDVQELVKLKPKALCGIERYNGILMRYVTASTAYLGKDGDAIDFDITYYRSKDPLVPRLYEDILEEIEQLAMFKYGALPHWGKNRNIAFEGVLNKYKNGKEFLKVKKAYDPLGLFSSEWSDQVLGLKDGLSIVKKGCALEGLCRCTEDVHCAPSKDYFCRPGKIYSDAKVCTRLETNDDLFEQIIDSVIDEIRDEL
;
A
#
# COMPACT_ATOMS: atom_id res chain seq x y z
N MET A 1 34.69 -12.23 -14.10
CA MET A 1 35.71 -12.53 -13.09
C MET A 1 35.93 -11.28 -12.27
N SER A 2 35.31 -11.20 -11.11
CA SER A 2 35.70 -10.28 -10.03
C SER A 2 35.36 -11.01 -8.74
N ASP A 3 36.38 -11.53 -8.08
CA ASP A 3 36.25 -12.32 -6.86
C ASP A 3 35.79 -11.41 -5.71
N THR A 4 34.54 -11.60 -5.27
CA THR A 4 34.00 -10.93 -4.09
C THR A 4 34.35 -11.74 -2.85
N VAL A 5 35.31 -11.26 -2.07
CA VAL A 5 35.61 -11.80 -0.73
C VAL A 5 34.42 -11.52 0.19
N LYS A 6 33.69 -12.59 0.57
CA LYS A 6 32.64 -12.53 1.60
C LYS A 6 33.30 -12.40 2.98
N TYR A 7 33.15 -11.26 3.64
CA TYR A 7 33.40 -11.16 5.07
C TYR A 7 32.14 -11.57 5.83
N GLN A 8 32.17 -12.77 6.44
CA GLN A 8 31.19 -13.18 7.45
C GLN A 8 31.57 -12.56 8.79
N TRP A 9 30.73 -11.66 9.31
CA TRP A 9 30.80 -11.23 10.70
C TRP A 9 30.19 -12.32 11.60
N THR A 10 30.98 -12.84 12.54
CA THR A 10 30.54 -13.89 13.47
C THR A 10 29.78 -13.28 14.65
N SER A 11 28.80 -14.01 15.21
CA SER A 11 27.86 -13.55 16.26
C SER A 11 28.53 -13.05 17.54
N THR A 12 29.81 -13.37 17.75
CA THR A 12 30.60 -12.98 18.91
C THR A 12 31.13 -11.55 18.80
N GLN A 13 31.40 -11.03 17.59
CA GLN A 13 31.90 -9.67 17.37
C GLN A 13 30.81 -8.61 17.58
N ASN A 14 29.55 -8.92 17.24
CA ASN A 14 28.40 -8.02 17.47
C ASN A 14 28.09 -7.79 18.96
N LYS A 15 28.34 -8.79 19.82
CA LYS A 15 28.14 -8.64 21.27
C LYS A 15 29.18 -7.71 21.91
N GLN A 16 30.43 -7.75 21.46
CA GLN A 16 31.48 -6.85 21.96
C GLN A 16 31.29 -5.41 21.44
N ALA A 17 30.86 -5.23 20.19
CA ALA A 17 30.57 -3.90 19.64
C ALA A 17 29.35 -3.23 20.32
N MET A 18 28.27 -3.97 20.59
CA MET A 18 27.10 -3.45 21.33
C MET A 18 27.42 -3.13 22.80
N SER A 19 28.29 -3.90 23.45
CA SER A 19 28.70 -3.62 24.84
C SER A 19 29.49 -2.31 24.99
N LEU A 20 30.16 -1.87 23.93
CA LEU A 20 30.92 -0.61 23.92
C LEU A 20 30.04 0.62 23.67
N LEU A 21 28.94 0.47 22.92
CA LEU A 21 27.99 1.56 22.62
C LEU A 21 27.05 1.91 23.78
N ILE A 22 26.83 0.99 24.73
CA ILE A 22 25.91 1.18 25.87
C ILE A 22 26.65 1.71 27.13
N SER A 23 27.99 1.82 27.08
CA SER A 23 28.78 2.39 28.16
C SER A 23 28.81 3.92 28.07
N SER A 24 28.42 4.60 29.15
CA SER A 24 28.41 6.07 29.31
C SER A 24 29.81 6.75 29.31
N LYS A 25 30.83 6.09 28.74
CA LYS A 25 32.22 6.54 28.68
C LYS A 25 32.83 6.45 27.27
N MET A 26 32.05 6.65 26.21
CA MET A 26 32.63 6.88 24.89
C MET A 26 33.14 8.32 24.77
N SER A 27 34.42 8.48 24.46
CA SER A 27 34.98 9.81 24.20
C SER A 27 34.35 10.39 22.93
N PRO A 28 34.11 11.72 22.88
CA PRO A 28 33.55 12.36 21.69
C PRO A 28 34.42 12.15 20.44
N LEU A 29 35.72 11.88 20.61
CA LEU A 29 36.65 11.55 19.53
C LEU A 29 36.38 10.15 18.91
N LEU A 30 36.02 9.16 19.74
CA LEU A 30 35.69 7.81 19.27
C LEU A 30 34.32 7.76 18.59
N GLY A 31 33.35 8.55 19.09
CA GLY A 31 32.07 8.77 18.41
C GLY A 31 32.24 9.44 17.05
N LEU A 32 33.15 10.42 16.95
CA LEU A 32 33.51 11.08 15.69
C LEU A 32 34.23 10.13 14.71
N LEU A 33 35.13 9.27 15.21
CA LEU A 33 35.83 8.29 14.37
C LEU A 33 34.90 7.19 13.84
N ILE A 34 33.93 6.74 14.64
CA ILE A 34 32.92 5.76 14.21
C ILE A 34 31.95 6.39 13.20
N SER A 35 31.54 7.65 13.41
CA SER A 35 30.72 8.37 12.42
C SER A 35 31.49 8.65 11.12
N LEU A 36 32.78 8.97 11.20
CA LEU A 36 33.67 9.11 10.04
C LEU A 36 33.94 7.78 9.33
N LEU A 37 34.04 6.65 10.04
CA LEU A 37 34.16 5.32 9.41
C LEU A 37 32.87 4.85 8.75
N LEU A 38 31.71 5.12 9.36
CA LEU A 38 30.39 4.81 8.79
C LEU A 38 30.08 5.64 7.54
N MET A 39 30.70 6.83 7.40
CA MET A 39 30.59 7.66 6.19
C MET A 39 31.32 7.09 4.97
N TRP A 40 32.21 6.09 5.12
CA TRP A 40 33.14 5.73 4.05
C TRP A 40 32.76 4.53 3.18
N VAL A 41 31.67 3.80 3.47
CA VAL A 41 31.14 2.82 2.49
C VAL A 41 29.63 2.64 2.64
N ALA A 42 28.84 3.57 2.12
CA ALA A 42 27.41 3.34 1.89
C ALA A 42 27.27 2.51 0.59
N TYR A 43 26.99 1.22 0.73
CA TYR A 43 26.54 0.40 -0.41
C TYR A 43 25.03 0.53 -0.51
N SER A 44 24.54 1.18 -1.56
CA SER A 44 23.12 1.11 -1.91
C SER A 44 22.78 -0.32 -2.31
N THR A 45 21.80 -0.92 -1.63
CA THR A 45 21.25 -2.23 -2.01
C THR A 45 20.03 -1.97 -2.88
N PRO A 46 20.13 -2.13 -4.22
CA PRO A 46 18.92 -2.10 -5.04
C PRO A 46 17.98 -3.21 -4.54
N PRO A 47 16.65 -2.98 -4.57
CA PRO A 47 15.69 -4.01 -4.18
C PRO A 47 15.92 -5.27 -5.02
N GLU A 48 15.72 -6.44 -4.40
CA GLU A 48 15.80 -7.71 -5.12
C GLU A 48 14.77 -7.76 -6.25
N GLU A 49 15.14 -8.47 -7.31
CA GLU A 49 14.21 -8.80 -8.38
C GLU A 49 13.04 -9.61 -7.80
N PRO A 50 11.78 -9.21 -8.06
CA PRO A 50 10.63 -9.88 -7.44
C PRO A 50 10.47 -11.31 -7.93
N ILE A 51 11.02 -11.66 -9.10
CA ILE A 51 11.04 -13.01 -9.65
C ILE A 51 12.42 -13.63 -9.41
N THR A 52 12.43 -14.81 -8.78
CA THR A 52 13.64 -15.63 -8.62
C THR A 52 13.41 -17.00 -9.24
N CYS A 53 14.28 -17.43 -10.15
CA CYS A 53 14.20 -18.73 -10.81
C CYS A 53 15.47 -19.56 -10.55
N THR A 54 15.31 -20.86 -10.37
CA THR A 54 16.43 -21.76 -10.01
C THR A 54 17.08 -22.44 -11.22
N ASN A 55 16.46 -22.38 -12.40
CA ASN A 55 17.01 -22.96 -13.62
C ASN A 55 16.63 -22.12 -14.85
N GLY A 56 17.49 -21.17 -15.21
CA GLY A 56 17.17 -20.17 -16.23
C GLY A 56 15.88 -19.45 -15.89
N ASN A 57 14.88 -19.53 -16.77
CA ASN A 57 13.55 -18.95 -16.55
C ASN A 57 12.51 -19.99 -16.05
N SER A 58 12.94 -21.09 -15.44
CA SER A 58 12.07 -22.15 -14.93
C SER A 58 12.19 -22.32 -13.42
N LYS A 59 11.14 -22.92 -12.80
CA LYS A 59 11.02 -23.13 -11.35
C LYS A 59 11.22 -21.82 -10.60
N CYS A 60 10.26 -20.93 -10.79
CA CYS A 60 10.30 -19.56 -10.34
C CYS A 60 9.43 -19.35 -9.10
N THR A 61 9.82 -18.36 -8.30
CA THR A 61 9.03 -17.80 -7.21
C THR A 61 8.84 -16.32 -7.44
N ILE A 62 7.74 -15.78 -6.94
CA ILE A 62 7.49 -14.34 -6.89
C ILE A 62 7.05 -13.91 -5.49
N THR A 63 7.56 -12.76 -5.06
CA THR A 63 7.15 -12.04 -3.84
C THR A 63 6.84 -10.58 -4.18
N ASN A 64 6.18 -9.88 -3.26
CA ASN A 64 6.07 -8.43 -3.36
C ASN A 64 7.37 -7.73 -2.90
N SER A 65 7.40 -6.40 -2.97
CA SER A 65 8.52 -5.57 -2.51
C SER A 65 8.84 -5.68 -1.03
N TYR A 66 7.98 -6.32 -0.23
CA TYR A 66 8.19 -6.59 1.21
C TYR A 66 8.76 -8.00 1.45
N GLY A 67 9.04 -8.75 0.38
CA GLY A 67 9.60 -10.10 0.41
C GLY A 67 8.59 -11.21 0.75
N ILE A 68 7.34 -10.87 1.08
CA ILE A 68 6.30 -11.86 1.38
C ILE A 68 4.90 -11.25 1.26
N PHE A 69 3.93 -12.06 0.83
CA PHE A 69 2.53 -11.66 0.80
C PHE A 69 1.84 -11.81 2.18
N PRO A 70 0.68 -11.16 2.40
CA PRO A 70 0.04 -11.09 3.72
C PRO A 70 -0.26 -12.42 4.40
N ASP A 71 -0.64 -13.46 3.66
CA ASP A 71 -0.91 -14.78 4.24
C ASP A 71 0.34 -15.60 4.59
N ARG A 72 1.52 -14.97 4.43
CA ARG A 72 2.86 -15.49 4.66
C ARG A 72 3.27 -16.62 3.72
N THR A 73 2.70 -16.69 2.51
CA THR A 73 3.14 -17.67 1.52
C THR A 73 3.88 -17.04 0.34
N ILE A 74 4.73 -17.86 -0.29
CA ILE A 74 5.48 -17.54 -1.50
C ILE A 74 4.68 -18.06 -2.69
N CYS A 75 4.53 -17.24 -3.72
CA CYS A 75 3.87 -17.66 -4.95
C CYS A 75 4.88 -18.33 -5.86
N ARG A 76 4.54 -19.53 -6.35
CA ARG A 76 5.37 -20.30 -7.27
C ARG A 76 4.83 -20.22 -8.70
N ALA A 77 5.72 -20.46 -9.64
CA ALA A 77 5.44 -20.49 -11.07
C ALA A 77 6.39 -21.45 -11.77
N GLY A 78 5.91 -22.12 -12.81
CA GLY A 78 6.69 -23.06 -13.58
C GLY A 78 7.77 -22.35 -14.39
N SER A 79 7.46 -21.12 -14.84
CA SER A 79 8.39 -20.30 -15.62
C SER A 79 8.09 -18.80 -15.60
N ALA A 80 9.03 -18.00 -16.10
CA ALA A 80 8.87 -16.57 -16.34
C ALA A 80 9.24 -16.18 -17.78
N ALA A 81 8.54 -15.22 -18.36
CA ALA A 81 8.83 -14.62 -19.65
C ALA A 81 9.09 -13.12 -19.50
N TYR A 82 9.97 -12.59 -20.36
CA TYR A 82 10.45 -11.21 -20.31
C TYR A 82 10.36 -10.57 -21.71
N PRO A 83 9.14 -10.40 -22.25
CA PRO A 83 8.97 -9.83 -23.58
C PRO A 83 9.56 -8.41 -23.67
N THR A 84 10.15 -8.09 -24.80
CA THR A 84 10.81 -6.80 -25.11
C THR A 84 10.06 -5.97 -26.16
N SER A 85 8.97 -6.54 -26.69
CA SER A 85 8.08 -5.94 -27.68
C SER A 85 6.67 -6.50 -27.56
N GLU A 86 5.70 -5.78 -28.14
CA GLU A 86 4.32 -6.27 -28.27
C GLU A 86 4.23 -7.62 -28.99
N ALA A 87 5.03 -7.83 -30.05
CA ALA A 87 5.06 -9.09 -30.79
C ALA A 87 5.49 -10.27 -29.91
N GLU A 88 6.52 -10.09 -29.08
CA GLU A 88 6.95 -11.12 -28.11
C GLU A 88 5.91 -11.36 -27.01
N LEU A 89 5.22 -10.31 -26.56
CA LEU A 89 4.12 -10.45 -25.60
C LEU A 89 2.97 -11.26 -26.20
N ILE A 90 2.56 -10.95 -27.44
CA ILE A 90 1.52 -11.69 -28.18
C ILE A 90 1.92 -13.16 -28.32
N ALA A 91 3.16 -13.44 -28.74
CA ALA A 91 3.66 -14.80 -28.88
C ALA A 91 3.68 -15.55 -27.53
N THR A 92 4.06 -14.87 -26.45
CA THR A 92 4.08 -15.43 -25.09
C THR A 92 2.67 -15.80 -24.63
N VAL A 93 1.69 -14.92 -24.81
CA VAL A 93 0.29 -15.19 -24.42
C VAL A 93 -0.33 -16.28 -25.29
N ALA A 94 -0.01 -16.32 -26.59
CA ALA A 94 -0.45 -17.38 -27.49
C ALA A 94 0.10 -18.76 -27.06
N ASP A 95 1.39 -18.84 -26.70
CA ASP A 95 2.00 -20.08 -26.20
C ASP A 95 1.38 -20.54 -24.88
N GLY A 96 1.26 -19.63 -23.92
CA GLY A 96 0.63 -19.92 -22.64
C GLY A 96 -0.81 -20.39 -22.80
N THR A 97 -1.57 -19.76 -23.70
CA THR A 97 -2.95 -20.13 -24.00
C THR A 97 -3.05 -21.50 -24.65
N ARG A 98 -2.21 -21.78 -25.67
CA ARG A 98 -2.16 -23.10 -26.34
C ARG A 98 -1.86 -24.24 -25.38
N ARG A 99 -1.05 -23.97 -24.36
CA ARG A 99 -0.66 -24.92 -23.31
C ARG A 99 -1.62 -24.97 -22.12
N GLY A 100 -2.64 -24.09 -22.09
CA GLY A 100 -3.58 -23.98 -20.99
C GLY A 100 -2.95 -23.51 -19.67
N LEU A 101 -1.86 -22.73 -19.73
CA LEU A 101 -1.17 -22.25 -18.54
C LEU A 101 -1.90 -21.07 -17.89
N LYS A 102 -1.95 -21.07 -16.56
CA LYS A 102 -2.24 -19.84 -15.81
C LYS A 102 -1.12 -18.83 -16.04
N MET A 103 -1.49 -17.57 -16.26
CA MET A 103 -0.59 -16.48 -16.59
C MET A 103 -0.83 -15.27 -15.67
N LYS A 104 0.23 -14.60 -15.23
CA LYS A 104 0.12 -13.31 -14.55
C LYS A 104 1.17 -12.33 -15.02
N ALA A 105 0.73 -11.11 -15.30
CA ALA A 105 1.64 -10.00 -15.51
C ALA A 105 2.29 -9.60 -14.19
N THR A 106 3.58 -9.31 -14.23
CA THR A 106 4.38 -8.92 -13.07
C THR A 106 5.13 -7.63 -13.41
N THR A 107 5.02 -6.64 -12.54
CA THR A 107 5.75 -5.37 -12.72
C THR A 107 7.16 -5.50 -12.18
N GLN A 108 8.05 -4.60 -12.58
CA GLN A 108 9.46 -4.59 -12.18
C GLN A 108 9.67 -4.72 -10.66
N PHE A 109 8.78 -4.15 -9.83
CA PHE A 109 8.95 -4.15 -8.37
C PHE A 109 7.91 -4.95 -7.60
N SER A 110 6.86 -5.47 -8.27
CA SER A 110 5.75 -6.20 -7.64
C SER A 110 5.26 -5.55 -6.32
N HIS A 111 5.07 -4.23 -6.30
CA HIS A 111 4.92 -3.47 -5.05
C HIS A 111 3.57 -3.64 -4.33
N SER A 112 2.56 -4.22 -4.98
CA SER A 112 1.26 -4.44 -4.37
C SER A 112 1.34 -5.40 -3.17
N ILE A 113 0.70 -5.04 -2.06
CA ILE A 113 0.59 -5.91 -0.89
C ILE A 113 -0.23 -7.17 -1.20
N PRO A 114 -1.40 -7.11 -1.85
CA PRO A 114 -2.16 -8.31 -2.19
C PRO A 114 -1.50 -9.15 -3.29
N LYS A 115 -1.93 -10.40 -3.37
CA LYS A 115 -1.40 -11.45 -4.27
C LYS A 115 -1.85 -11.36 -5.72
N LEU A 116 -1.98 -10.14 -6.25
CA LEU A 116 -2.47 -9.89 -7.61
C LEU A 116 -1.64 -10.61 -8.70
N VAL A 117 -0.34 -10.74 -8.45
CA VAL A 117 0.65 -11.30 -9.38
C VAL A 117 0.81 -12.82 -9.30
N CYS A 118 0.15 -13.48 -8.35
CA CYS A 118 0.29 -14.92 -8.16
C CYS A 118 -0.55 -15.68 -9.20
N PRO A 119 0.05 -16.56 -10.04
CA PRO A 119 -0.69 -17.25 -11.10
C PRO A 119 -1.62 -18.35 -10.58
N GLY A 120 -1.40 -18.85 -9.37
CA GLY A 120 -2.20 -19.92 -8.76
C GLY A 120 -1.81 -21.29 -9.32
N GLY A 121 -1.01 -22.03 -8.56
CA GLY A 121 -0.45 -23.33 -8.95
C GLY A 121 1.07 -23.29 -9.12
N GLU A 122 1.66 -24.46 -9.39
CA GLU A 122 3.11 -24.65 -9.52
C GLU A 122 3.60 -24.46 -10.98
N ASP A 123 2.71 -24.62 -11.97
CA ASP A 123 3.07 -24.64 -13.40
C ASP A 123 2.80 -23.31 -14.13
N GLY A 124 2.35 -22.28 -13.41
CA GLY A 124 1.98 -20.98 -13.99
C GLY A 124 3.14 -20.26 -14.70
N LEU A 125 2.79 -19.31 -15.56
CA LEU A 125 3.72 -18.43 -16.28
C LEU A 125 3.63 -17.00 -15.73
N LEU A 126 4.75 -16.47 -15.27
CA LEU A 126 4.90 -15.04 -14.98
C LEU A 126 5.30 -14.31 -16.25
N ILE A 127 4.70 -13.15 -16.54
CA ILE A 127 5.03 -12.31 -17.69
C ILE A 127 5.51 -10.97 -17.15
N SER A 128 6.83 -10.78 -17.10
CA SER A 128 7.44 -9.54 -16.62
C SER A 128 7.32 -8.42 -17.63
N THR A 129 6.82 -7.28 -17.18
CA THR A 129 6.76 -6.06 -17.99
C THR A 129 8.04 -5.23 -17.88
N GLU A 130 9.08 -5.69 -17.18
CA GLU A 130 10.30 -4.90 -16.93
C GLU A 130 10.98 -4.39 -18.21
N ARG A 131 10.85 -5.14 -19.33
CA ARG A 131 11.45 -4.82 -20.64
C ARG A 131 10.46 -4.27 -21.66
N LEU A 132 9.20 -4.10 -21.25
CA LEU A 132 8.15 -3.39 -21.99
C LEU A 132 8.03 -1.97 -21.43
N ASN A 133 9.11 -1.20 -21.48
CA ASN A 133 9.25 0.07 -20.78
C ASN A 133 9.59 1.25 -21.70
N LYS A 134 9.12 1.22 -22.95
CA LYS A 134 9.37 2.29 -23.93
C LYS A 134 8.26 3.34 -23.94
N VAL A 135 8.68 4.60 -24.11
CA VAL A 135 7.80 5.68 -24.57
C VAL A 135 7.70 5.57 -26.10
N LEU A 136 6.50 5.34 -26.60
CA LEU A 136 6.25 5.05 -28.01
C LEU A 136 5.97 6.31 -28.83
N ASN A 137 5.22 7.26 -28.26
CA ASN A 137 4.88 8.52 -28.93
C ASN A 137 4.53 9.61 -27.92
N ILE A 138 4.88 10.86 -28.24
CA ILE A 138 4.42 12.07 -27.54
C ILE A 138 3.90 13.04 -28.58
N ASP A 139 2.61 13.35 -28.54
CA ASP A 139 1.98 14.35 -29.40
C ASP A 139 1.68 15.62 -28.59
N THR A 140 2.47 16.67 -28.84
CA THR A 140 2.33 17.95 -28.12
C THR A 140 1.09 18.73 -28.54
N ASN A 141 0.57 18.51 -29.75
CA ASN A 141 -0.63 19.20 -30.23
C ASN A 141 -1.88 18.57 -29.62
N ALA A 142 -1.95 17.24 -29.61
CA ALA A 142 -3.02 16.50 -28.97
C ALA A 142 -2.88 16.47 -27.43
N MET A 143 -1.71 16.81 -26.89
CA MET A 143 -1.32 16.62 -25.49
C MET A 143 -1.52 15.17 -25.05
N THR A 144 -0.98 14.23 -25.81
CA THR A 144 -1.08 12.80 -25.53
C THR A 144 0.27 12.13 -25.49
N MET A 145 0.35 11.03 -24.74
CA MET A 145 1.55 10.22 -24.63
C MET A 145 1.18 8.75 -24.63
N THR A 146 1.83 7.96 -25.49
CA THR A 146 1.63 6.52 -25.60
C THR A 146 2.87 5.81 -25.08
N VAL A 147 2.65 4.87 -24.15
CA VAL A 147 3.72 4.19 -23.42
C VAL A 147 3.41 2.71 -23.24
N GLU A 148 4.46 1.90 -23.18
CA GLU A 148 4.35 0.50 -22.76
C GLU A 148 4.08 0.41 -21.24
N SER A 149 3.44 -0.67 -20.79
CA SER A 149 2.96 -0.81 -19.41
C SER A 149 4.08 -0.87 -18.36
N GLY A 150 5.31 -1.19 -18.75
CA GLY A 150 6.47 -1.24 -17.87
C GLY A 150 7.15 0.10 -17.63
N VAL A 151 6.76 1.17 -18.33
CA VAL A 151 7.29 2.53 -18.08
C VAL A 151 7.04 2.92 -16.62
N THR A 152 8.07 3.41 -15.92
CA THR A 152 7.93 3.88 -14.55
C THR A 152 7.26 5.26 -14.52
N LEU A 153 6.59 5.60 -13.42
CA LEU A 153 5.99 6.92 -13.22
C LEU A 153 7.06 8.01 -13.27
N ARG A 154 8.26 7.75 -12.73
CA ARG A 154 9.42 8.64 -12.87
C ARG A 154 9.75 8.93 -14.33
N ASP A 155 9.85 7.90 -15.17
CA ASP A 155 10.17 8.08 -16.60
C ASP A 155 9.03 8.78 -17.34
N LEU A 156 7.78 8.41 -17.06
CA LEU A 156 6.60 9.07 -17.62
C LEU A 156 6.61 10.58 -17.32
N ILE A 157 6.82 10.97 -16.06
CA ILE A 157 6.90 12.37 -15.65
C ILE A 157 8.06 13.08 -16.35
N SER A 158 9.23 12.45 -16.42
CA SER A 158 10.43 13.03 -17.03
C SER A 158 10.25 13.29 -18.53
N GLU A 159 9.74 12.29 -19.27
CA GLU A 159 9.52 12.40 -20.71
C GLU A 159 8.38 13.38 -21.05
N ALA A 160 7.29 13.39 -20.28
CA ALA A 160 6.23 14.40 -20.42
C ALA A 160 6.78 15.82 -20.20
N ALA A 161 7.59 16.02 -19.15
CA ALA A 161 8.17 17.33 -18.83
C ALA A 161 9.13 17.85 -19.92
N LYS A 162 9.90 16.96 -20.56
CA LYS A 162 10.74 17.31 -21.74
C LYS A 162 9.89 17.89 -22.87
N ALA A 163 8.68 17.37 -23.06
CA ALA A 163 7.70 17.85 -24.03
C ALA A 163 6.85 19.04 -23.53
N LYS A 164 7.16 19.62 -22.35
CA LYS A 164 6.37 20.68 -21.71
C LYS A 164 4.93 20.27 -21.39
N LEU A 165 4.73 18.98 -21.09
CA LEU A 165 3.48 18.42 -20.64
C LEU A 165 3.61 17.83 -19.22
N ALA A 166 2.47 17.56 -18.58
CA ALA A 166 2.40 16.93 -17.28
C ALA A 166 1.20 15.96 -17.19
N LEU A 167 1.39 14.84 -16.50
CA LEU A 167 0.27 14.07 -15.95
C LEU A 167 -0.15 14.78 -14.65
N PRO A 168 -1.38 15.31 -14.54
CA PRO A 168 -1.70 16.28 -13.50
C PRO A 168 -1.75 15.70 -12.08
N TYR A 169 -2.24 14.47 -11.93
CA TYR A 169 -2.36 13.82 -10.63
C TYR A 169 -1.62 12.49 -10.63
N THR A 170 -0.74 12.31 -9.65
CA THR A 170 0.12 11.14 -9.53
C THR A 170 0.18 10.66 -8.08
N PRO A 171 0.37 9.36 -7.84
CA PRO A 171 0.81 8.85 -6.55
C PRO A 171 2.11 9.50 -6.07
N TYR A 172 2.37 9.47 -4.77
CA TYR A 172 3.59 10.02 -4.17
C TYR A 172 4.85 9.23 -4.53
N TRP A 173 4.77 7.90 -4.53
CA TRP A 173 5.93 7.07 -4.86
C TRP A 173 6.03 6.85 -6.37
N TRP A 174 7.01 7.51 -6.99
CA TRP A 174 7.26 7.45 -8.44
C TRP A 174 7.96 6.19 -8.96
N GLY A 175 8.18 5.17 -8.10
CA GLY A 175 8.72 3.86 -8.50
C GLY A 175 7.67 2.91 -9.10
N LEU A 176 6.40 3.32 -9.18
CA LEU A 176 5.35 2.50 -9.78
C LEU A 176 5.48 2.43 -11.30
N THR A 177 5.14 1.30 -11.91
CA THR A 177 4.98 1.20 -13.37
C THR A 177 3.57 1.62 -13.78
N VAL A 178 3.41 2.04 -15.04
CA VAL A 178 2.11 2.36 -15.63
C VAL A 178 1.11 1.22 -15.46
N GLY A 179 1.50 -0.01 -15.80
CA GLY A 179 0.66 -1.20 -15.64
C GLY A 179 0.29 -1.48 -14.19
N GLY A 180 1.22 -1.25 -13.24
CA GLY A 180 0.95 -1.36 -11.81
C GLY A 180 -0.03 -0.30 -11.30
N MET A 181 0.12 0.95 -11.75
CA MET A 181 -0.80 2.04 -11.39
C MET A 181 -2.21 1.76 -11.88
N LEU A 182 -2.36 1.36 -13.15
CA LEU A 182 -3.66 1.02 -13.72
C LEU A 182 -4.25 -0.20 -13.02
N GLY A 183 -3.51 -1.30 -12.89
CA GLY A 183 -4.00 -2.55 -12.29
C GLY A 183 -4.40 -2.45 -10.81
N THR A 184 -4.03 -1.38 -10.12
CA THR A 184 -4.36 -1.16 -8.69
C THR A 184 -5.22 0.07 -8.42
N GLY A 185 -5.61 0.81 -9.47
CA GLY A 185 -6.37 2.06 -9.32
C GLY A 185 -5.59 3.16 -8.59
N ALA A 186 -4.28 3.26 -8.84
CA ALA A 186 -3.43 4.23 -8.16
C ALA A 186 -3.83 5.67 -8.51
N HIS A 187 -3.73 6.56 -7.51
CA HIS A 187 -4.26 7.92 -7.60
C HIS A 187 -3.40 8.93 -6.82
N GLY A 188 -3.51 10.21 -7.21
CA GLY A 188 -3.05 11.37 -6.45
C GLY A 188 -4.09 11.82 -5.43
N SER A 189 -4.26 13.14 -5.28
CA SER A 189 -5.28 13.74 -4.42
C SER A 189 -5.91 14.96 -5.10
N THR A 190 -7.23 14.95 -5.31
CA THR A 190 -8.00 16.12 -5.77
C THR A 190 -9.51 15.89 -5.69
N LEU A 191 -10.28 16.98 -5.59
CA LEU A 191 -11.72 17.02 -5.91
C LEU A 191 -12.02 17.82 -7.20
N TRP A 192 -10.99 18.12 -8.00
CA TRP A 192 -11.07 19.00 -9.17
C TRP A 192 -10.99 18.20 -10.48
N GLY A 193 -11.43 18.86 -11.56
CA GLY A 193 -11.22 18.38 -12.93
C GLY A 193 -11.79 16.97 -13.18
N LYS A 194 -11.00 16.14 -13.86
CA LYS A 194 -11.35 14.74 -14.14
C LYS A 194 -11.12 13.81 -12.95
N GLY A 195 -10.39 14.24 -11.92
CA GLY A 195 -10.11 13.42 -10.75
C GLY A 195 -8.66 13.04 -10.53
N SER A 196 -8.41 12.37 -9.40
CA SER A 196 -7.07 12.03 -8.95
C SER A 196 -6.54 10.69 -9.47
N ALA A 197 -7.42 9.82 -9.98
CA ALA A 197 -7.02 8.48 -10.39
C ALA A 197 -6.31 8.51 -11.75
N VAL A 198 -5.16 7.83 -11.83
CA VAL A 198 -4.33 7.85 -13.04
C VAL A 198 -5.09 7.24 -14.23
N HIS A 199 -5.93 6.24 -13.97
CA HIS A 199 -6.72 5.56 -15.00
C HIS A 199 -7.80 6.45 -15.65
N ASP A 200 -8.19 7.56 -15.04
CA ASP A 200 -9.16 8.51 -15.64
C ASP A 200 -8.54 9.37 -16.75
N TYR A 201 -7.21 9.39 -16.84
CA TYR A 201 -6.46 10.06 -17.90
C TYR A 201 -6.15 9.14 -19.09
N VAL A 202 -6.59 7.88 -19.04
CA VAL A 202 -6.40 6.91 -20.12
C VAL A 202 -7.45 7.12 -21.22
N ILE A 203 -6.99 7.38 -22.43
CA ILE A 203 -7.83 7.59 -23.63
C ILE A 203 -7.75 6.47 -24.65
N GLY A 204 -6.78 5.56 -24.49
CA GLY A 204 -6.62 4.38 -25.34
C GLY A 204 -5.78 3.31 -24.66
N LEU A 205 -6.01 2.06 -25.00
CA LEU A 205 -5.41 0.90 -24.32
C LEU A 205 -5.32 -0.30 -25.28
N THR A 206 -4.20 -1.02 -25.25
CA THR A 206 -4.01 -2.26 -26.05
C THR A 206 -3.97 -3.46 -25.11
N ILE A 207 -4.95 -4.36 -25.24
CA ILE A 207 -5.04 -5.58 -24.43
C ILE A 207 -4.65 -6.79 -25.24
N VAL A 208 -3.68 -7.54 -24.73
CA VAL A 208 -3.36 -8.90 -25.17
C VAL A 208 -4.01 -9.89 -24.20
N SER A 209 -4.90 -10.74 -24.70
CA SER A 209 -5.60 -11.74 -23.89
C SER A 209 -5.65 -13.10 -24.60
N PRO A 210 -6.09 -14.17 -23.90
CA PRO A 210 -6.26 -15.48 -24.52
C PRO A 210 -7.26 -15.44 -25.68
N GLY A 211 -6.91 -16.10 -26.77
CA GLY A 211 -7.77 -16.29 -27.94
C GLY A 211 -8.14 -17.75 -28.15
N SER A 212 -9.06 -18.00 -29.06
CA SER A 212 -9.35 -19.37 -29.51
C SER A 212 -8.31 -19.85 -30.51
N GLU A 213 -8.34 -21.13 -30.89
CA GLU A 213 -7.45 -21.68 -31.91
C GLU A 213 -7.55 -20.92 -33.25
N VAL A 214 -8.76 -20.46 -33.63
CA VAL A 214 -8.95 -19.67 -34.86
C VAL A 214 -8.32 -18.28 -34.79
N ASP A 215 -8.10 -17.75 -33.58
CA ASP A 215 -7.40 -16.50 -33.34
C ASP A 215 -5.87 -16.73 -33.17
N GLY A 216 -5.37 -17.95 -33.40
CA GLY A 216 -3.98 -18.30 -33.11
C GLY A 216 -3.67 -18.34 -31.62
N PHE A 217 -4.67 -18.64 -30.77
CA PHE A 217 -4.60 -18.70 -29.31
C PHE A 217 -4.38 -17.34 -28.61
N VAL A 218 -4.51 -16.22 -29.31
CA VAL A 218 -4.34 -14.88 -28.71
C VAL A 218 -5.30 -13.88 -29.35
N LYS A 219 -5.79 -12.93 -28.57
CA LYS A 219 -6.56 -11.79 -29.08
C LYS A 219 -5.91 -10.48 -28.66
N VAL A 220 -5.70 -9.61 -29.63
CA VAL A 220 -5.26 -8.23 -29.43
C VAL A 220 -6.44 -7.31 -29.64
N ARG A 221 -6.77 -6.50 -28.63
CA ARG A 221 -7.87 -5.52 -28.68
C ARG A 221 -7.30 -4.14 -28.47
N GLN A 222 -7.64 -3.22 -29.35
CA GLN A 222 -7.37 -1.80 -29.16
C GLN A 222 -8.66 -1.12 -28.74
N LEU A 223 -8.64 -0.53 -27.55
CA LEU A 223 -9.74 0.20 -26.96
C LEU A 223 -9.42 1.69 -27.00
N LYS A 224 -10.44 2.51 -27.23
CA LYS A 224 -10.36 3.97 -27.25
C LYS A 224 -11.52 4.60 -26.50
N GLU A 225 -11.40 5.89 -26.21
CA GLU A 225 -12.49 6.67 -25.61
C GLU A 225 -13.78 6.52 -26.44
N GLY A 226 -14.89 6.18 -25.75
CA GLY A 226 -16.17 5.83 -26.36
C GLY A 226 -16.47 4.32 -26.38
N ASP A 227 -15.46 3.46 -26.31
CA ASP A 227 -15.67 2.01 -26.18
C ASP A 227 -16.10 1.69 -24.73
N GLU A 228 -17.26 1.08 -24.54
CA GLU A 228 -17.76 0.75 -23.19
C GLU A 228 -16.79 -0.16 -22.41
N GLU A 229 -16.14 -1.09 -23.12
CA GLU A 229 -15.16 -2.02 -22.56
C GLU A 229 -13.91 -1.32 -22.01
N LEU A 230 -13.60 -0.09 -22.46
CA LEU A 230 -12.48 0.68 -21.93
C LEU A 230 -12.67 0.96 -20.43
N ASN A 231 -13.89 1.21 -19.97
CA ASN A 231 -14.15 1.48 -18.55
C ASN A 231 -13.96 0.25 -17.66
N ALA A 232 -14.10 -0.96 -18.21
CA ALA A 232 -13.71 -2.19 -17.51
C ALA A 232 -12.17 -2.38 -17.53
N ALA A 233 -11.53 -1.98 -18.62
CA ALA A 233 -10.11 -2.19 -18.91
C ALA A 233 -9.17 -1.14 -18.32
N LYS A 234 -9.65 0.06 -17.97
CA LYS A 234 -8.83 1.17 -17.41
C LYS A 234 -8.07 0.77 -16.13
N VAL A 235 -8.51 -0.29 -15.46
CA VAL A 235 -7.79 -0.97 -14.38
C VAL A 235 -7.04 -2.23 -14.93
N SER A 236 -6.30 -2.10 -16.06
CA SER A 236 -5.54 -3.16 -16.78
C SER A 236 -4.57 -2.57 -17.85
N LEU A 237 -3.70 -3.38 -18.49
CA LEU A 237 -2.36 -3.03 -19.08
C LEU A 237 -2.31 -2.29 -20.46
N GLY A 238 -1.26 -1.49 -20.71
CA GLY A 238 -0.75 -0.94 -22.01
C GLY A 238 -1.52 0.27 -22.59
N VAL A 239 -0.95 1.49 -22.70
CA VAL A 239 -1.82 2.69 -22.59
C VAL A 239 -1.40 3.98 -23.33
N THR A 240 -2.40 4.79 -23.67
CA THR A 240 -2.29 6.19 -24.10
C THR A 240 -2.96 7.12 -23.10
N PHE A 241 -2.22 8.13 -22.63
CA PHE A 241 -2.68 9.16 -21.69
C PHE A 241 -3.07 10.46 -22.37
N LYS A 242 -4.05 11.16 -21.79
CA LYS A 242 -4.26 12.59 -21.95
C LYS A 242 -3.45 13.35 -20.90
N LEU A 243 -2.61 14.27 -21.35
CA LEU A 243 -1.77 15.13 -20.53
C LEU A 243 -2.30 16.57 -20.51
N GLU A 244 -1.68 17.39 -19.68
CA GLU A 244 -1.89 18.84 -19.59
C GLU A 244 -0.61 19.60 -19.91
N ALA A 245 -0.72 20.90 -20.18
CA ALA A 245 0.45 21.78 -20.25
C ALA A 245 1.19 21.80 -18.91
N LEU A 246 2.53 21.81 -18.97
CA LEU A 246 3.37 21.81 -17.77
C LEU A 246 3.05 23.01 -16.85
N PHE A 247 2.91 22.71 -15.56
CA PHE A 247 2.59 23.67 -14.51
C PHE A 247 3.52 23.49 -13.30
N LYS A 248 3.46 24.43 -12.35
CA LYS A 248 4.14 24.33 -11.05
C LYS A 248 3.11 24.20 -9.93
N ARG A 249 3.58 23.78 -8.76
CA ARG A 249 2.77 23.67 -7.54
C ARG A 249 3.38 24.56 -6.46
N SER A 250 2.53 25.27 -5.73
CA SER A 250 2.90 26.02 -4.53
C SER A 250 2.42 25.24 -3.32
N ILE A 251 3.36 24.81 -2.48
CA ILE A 251 3.11 23.91 -1.35
C ILE A 251 3.41 24.66 -0.05
N SER A 252 2.47 24.62 0.88
CA SER A 252 2.66 25.05 2.26
C SER A 252 1.86 24.15 3.22
N TYR A 253 2.15 24.24 4.52
CA TYR A 253 1.47 23.44 5.53
C TYR A 253 0.85 24.32 6.60
N VAL A 254 -0.35 23.93 7.03
CA VAL A 254 -1.05 24.54 8.15
C VAL A 254 -1.34 23.46 9.19
N SER A 255 -0.89 23.68 10.41
CA SER A 255 -1.17 22.79 11.55
C SER A 255 -2.37 23.33 12.34
N LYS A 256 -3.28 22.43 12.73
CA LYS A 256 -4.44 22.73 13.57
C LYS A 256 -4.68 21.59 14.56
N ASP A 257 -5.52 21.86 15.55
CA ASP A 257 -6.19 20.83 16.35
C ASP A 257 -7.21 20.05 15.50
N ASP A 258 -7.49 18.80 15.86
CA ASP A 258 -8.36 17.91 15.09
C ASP A 258 -9.87 18.02 15.39
N SER A 259 -10.27 18.86 16.36
CA SER A 259 -11.68 19.03 16.77
C SER A 259 -12.64 19.35 15.63
N ASN A 260 -12.21 20.14 14.64
CA ASN A 260 -13.03 20.52 13.49
C ASN A 260 -12.70 19.75 12.20
N LEU A 261 -11.86 18.70 12.29
CA LEU A 261 -11.38 17.95 11.11
C LEU A 261 -12.56 17.47 10.24
N GLY A 262 -13.53 16.79 10.85
CA GLY A 262 -14.69 16.25 10.12
C GLY A 262 -15.54 17.32 9.42
N ASP A 263 -15.58 18.55 9.95
CA ASP A 263 -16.33 19.67 9.36
C ASP A 263 -15.57 20.35 8.22
N GLU A 264 -14.26 20.52 8.36
CA GLU A 264 -13.44 21.22 7.36
C GLU A 264 -13.06 20.32 6.18
N ILE A 265 -13.00 19.00 6.38
CA ILE A 265 -12.35 18.07 5.45
C ILE A 265 -12.88 18.16 4.03
N GLY A 266 -14.20 18.24 3.83
CA GLY A 266 -14.75 18.35 2.47
C GLY A 266 -14.51 19.69 1.81
N SER A 267 -14.56 20.78 2.58
CA SER A 267 -14.32 22.13 2.06
C SER A 267 -12.86 22.35 1.66
N PHE A 268 -11.92 21.75 2.39
CA PHE A 268 -10.49 21.91 2.16
C PHE A 268 -10.06 21.36 0.79
N GLY A 269 -10.47 20.13 0.43
CA GLY A 269 -10.17 19.54 -0.88
C GLY A 269 -10.81 20.26 -2.06
N ARG A 270 -11.91 20.99 -1.85
CA ARG A 270 -12.52 21.85 -2.87
C ARG A 270 -11.83 23.19 -3.01
N LYS A 271 -11.10 23.63 -1.98
CA LYS A 271 -10.40 24.92 -1.98
C LYS A 271 -9.01 24.82 -2.62
N HIS A 272 -8.33 23.68 -2.45
CA HIS A 272 -6.95 23.48 -2.88
C HIS A 272 -6.85 22.29 -3.83
N GLU A 273 -6.31 22.51 -5.03
CA GLU A 273 -6.40 21.54 -6.13
C GLU A 273 -5.75 20.19 -5.80
N PHE A 274 -4.58 20.21 -5.14
CA PHE A 274 -3.83 18.99 -4.81
C PHE A 274 -3.76 18.73 -3.31
N ALA A 275 -4.72 19.25 -2.55
CA ALA A 275 -4.72 19.15 -1.09
C ALA A 275 -4.66 17.70 -0.61
N ASP A 276 -3.99 17.49 0.50
CA ASP A 276 -4.10 16.31 1.34
C ASP A 276 -3.92 16.69 2.80
N ILE A 277 -4.27 15.75 3.68
CA ILE A 277 -4.29 15.98 5.12
C ILE A 277 -3.55 14.84 5.78
N THR A 278 -2.65 15.16 6.72
CA THR A 278 -2.07 14.17 7.61
C THR A 278 -2.66 14.35 9.00
N TRP A 279 -3.34 13.32 9.50
CA TRP A 279 -3.98 13.32 10.82
C TRP A 279 -3.18 12.48 11.81
N TYR A 280 -2.90 13.06 12.97
CA TYR A 280 -2.26 12.45 14.13
C TYR A 280 -3.27 12.43 15.29
N PRO A 281 -4.15 11.41 15.34
CA PRO A 281 -5.27 11.40 16.28
C PRO A 281 -4.85 11.31 17.76
N ALA A 282 -3.82 10.53 18.09
CA ALA A 282 -3.32 10.41 19.47
C ALA A 282 -2.66 11.71 19.95
N GLN A 283 -2.20 12.55 19.02
CA GLN A 283 -1.72 13.90 19.28
C GLN A 283 -2.79 14.99 19.16
N GLN A 284 -4.03 14.65 18.76
CA GLN A 284 -5.13 15.59 18.47
C GLN A 284 -4.73 16.68 17.47
N LYS A 285 -3.92 16.31 16.46
CA LYS A 285 -3.32 17.26 15.51
C LYS A 285 -3.59 16.88 14.07
N VAL A 286 -3.78 17.90 13.25
CA VAL A 286 -3.93 17.78 11.80
C VAL A 286 -2.95 18.70 11.10
N PHE A 287 -2.34 18.19 10.03
CA PHE A 287 -1.53 18.96 9.10
C PHE A 287 -2.21 18.99 7.74
N TYR A 288 -2.64 20.18 7.35
CA TYR A 288 -3.24 20.47 6.07
C TYR A 288 -2.15 20.86 5.08
N ARG A 289 -1.97 20.08 4.00
CA ARG A 289 -1.09 20.44 2.89
C ARG A 289 -1.87 21.34 1.93
N VAL A 290 -1.57 22.63 1.98
CA VAL A 290 -2.08 23.63 1.04
C VAL A 290 -1.25 23.54 -0.22
N ASP A 291 -1.84 22.96 -1.27
CA ASP A 291 -1.15 22.64 -2.51
C ASP A 291 -1.96 23.08 -3.71
N ASP A 292 -1.48 24.15 -4.34
CA ASP A 292 -2.20 24.86 -5.39
C ASP A 292 -1.37 24.91 -6.69
N ARG A 293 -2.06 24.73 -7.81
CA ARG A 293 -1.50 24.96 -9.13
C ARG A 293 -1.10 26.42 -9.30
N VAL A 294 0.10 26.63 -9.81
CA VAL A 294 0.61 27.95 -10.22
C VAL A 294 1.21 27.86 -11.62
N SER A 295 1.35 29.02 -12.26
CA SER A 295 1.93 29.12 -13.60
C SER A 295 3.35 28.55 -13.64
N SER A 296 3.73 27.94 -14.76
CA SER A 296 5.09 27.42 -14.97
C SER A 296 6.18 28.51 -14.94
N ASN A 297 5.81 29.77 -15.18
CA ASN A 297 6.70 30.93 -15.08
C ASN A 297 6.87 31.48 -13.65
N THR A 298 6.12 30.98 -12.67
CA THR A 298 6.30 31.37 -11.26
C THR A 298 7.74 31.07 -10.82
N SER A 299 8.35 31.98 -10.07
CA SER A 299 9.73 31.84 -9.58
C SER A 299 9.88 30.66 -8.61
N GLY A 300 11.09 30.09 -8.54
CA GLY A 300 11.41 28.92 -7.72
C GLY A 300 11.28 27.60 -8.50
N ASN A 301 12.19 26.66 -8.24
CA ASN A 301 12.21 25.32 -8.84
C ASN A 301 12.41 24.27 -7.75
N GLY A 302 11.70 24.41 -6.62
CA GLY A 302 11.76 23.44 -5.53
C GLY A 302 11.37 22.05 -6.01
N LEU A 303 12.06 21.04 -5.51
CA LEU A 303 11.70 19.63 -5.67
C LEU A 303 11.09 19.19 -4.36
N TYR A 304 9.86 18.69 -4.40
CA TYR A 304 9.23 18.07 -3.23
C TYR A 304 9.62 16.59 -3.20
N ASP A 305 10.62 16.25 -2.40
CA ASP A 305 11.08 14.89 -2.18
C ASP A 305 10.50 14.38 -0.84
N PHE A 306 9.49 13.52 -0.89
CA PHE A 306 8.75 13.16 0.33
C PHE A 306 9.59 12.27 1.27
N ILE A 307 9.93 12.78 2.46
CA ILE A 307 10.83 12.10 3.41
C ILE A 307 10.42 10.63 3.68
N PRO A 308 9.13 10.30 3.97
CA PRO A 308 8.73 8.92 4.25
C PRO A 308 8.95 7.89 3.13
N PHE A 309 9.20 8.30 1.88
CA PHE A 309 9.53 7.38 0.78
C PHE A 309 11.03 7.27 0.49
N ARG A 310 11.87 7.98 1.24
CA ARG A 310 13.32 7.93 1.06
C ARG A 310 13.93 6.66 1.61
N SER A 311 15.06 6.28 1.02
CA SER A 311 15.96 5.32 1.64
C SER A 311 16.50 5.85 2.96
N SER A 312 16.68 4.95 3.92
CA SER A 312 17.30 5.24 5.21
C SER A 312 18.54 4.36 5.42
N PRO A 313 19.45 4.73 6.35
CA PRO A 313 20.51 3.83 6.78
C PRO A 313 19.94 2.52 7.35
N SER A 314 20.47 1.38 6.89
CA SER A 314 19.98 0.05 7.28
C SER A 314 20.03 -0.20 8.80
N VAL A 315 21.01 0.41 9.49
CA VAL A 315 21.11 0.36 10.96
C VAL A 315 19.96 1.09 11.64
N VAL A 316 19.50 2.21 11.07
CA VAL A 316 18.36 2.98 11.58
C VAL A 316 17.08 2.16 11.43
N LEU A 317 16.87 1.53 10.27
CA LEU A 317 15.73 0.64 10.03
C LEU A 317 15.71 -0.55 11.00
N ALA A 318 16.87 -1.17 11.26
CA ALA A 318 16.98 -2.27 12.21
C ALA A 318 16.72 -1.83 13.66
N LEU A 319 17.20 -0.66 14.05
CA LEU A 319 16.93 -0.07 15.37
C LEU A 319 15.45 0.30 15.52
N ALA A 320 14.84 0.90 14.52
CA ALA A 320 13.42 1.27 14.52
C ALA A 320 12.53 0.03 14.77
N ARG A 321 12.79 -1.07 14.03
CA ARG A 321 12.14 -2.37 14.27
C ARG A 321 12.35 -2.86 15.70
N LEU A 322 13.60 -2.95 16.17
CA LEU A 322 13.91 -3.49 17.50
C LEU A 322 13.24 -2.67 18.61
N THR A 323 13.22 -1.35 18.46
CA THR A 323 12.53 -0.46 19.39
C THR A 323 11.03 -0.74 19.42
N GLU A 324 10.38 -0.87 18.26
CA GLU A 324 8.95 -1.15 18.22
C GLU A 324 8.59 -2.56 18.70
N GLU A 325 9.37 -3.59 18.35
CA GLU A 325 9.21 -4.94 18.89
C GLU A 325 9.33 -4.97 20.42
N ASN A 326 10.32 -4.25 20.97
CA ASN A 326 10.49 -4.13 22.41
C ASN A 326 9.28 -3.44 23.03
N GLN A 327 8.83 -2.32 22.46
CA GLN A 327 7.67 -1.56 22.94
C GLN A 327 6.38 -2.39 22.94
N ASP A 328 6.12 -3.14 21.87
CA ASP A 328 4.97 -4.04 21.79
C ASP A 328 5.09 -5.16 22.83
N SER A 329 6.28 -5.76 23.00
CA SER A 329 6.47 -6.87 23.95
C SER A 329 6.40 -6.45 25.42
N SER A 330 6.79 -5.21 25.75
CA SER A 330 6.74 -4.66 27.10
C SER A 330 5.49 -3.84 27.38
N ASN A 331 4.59 -3.71 26.40
CA ASN A 331 3.41 -2.83 26.46
C ASN A 331 3.77 -1.37 26.79
N ASP A 332 4.90 -0.88 26.24
CA ASP A 332 5.39 0.48 26.46
C ASP A 332 4.68 1.47 25.54
N GLU A 333 3.43 1.78 25.91
CA GLU A 333 2.61 2.78 25.22
C GLU A 333 3.24 4.18 25.25
N ASP A 334 3.90 4.54 26.36
CA ASP A 334 4.52 5.85 26.53
C ASP A 334 5.72 6.02 25.62
N GLY A 335 6.60 5.02 25.55
CA GLY A 335 7.72 5.02 24.61
C GLY A 335 7.25 5.06 23.16
N LYS A 336 6.15 4.38 22.84
CA LYS A 336 5.56 4.42 21.49
C LYS A 336 5.07 5.84 21.16
N CYS A 337 4.39 6.51 22.09
CA CYS A 337 3.96 7.90 21.93
C CYS A 337 5.09 8.92 21.92
N ILE A 338 6.16 8.74 22.71
CA ILE A 338 7.36 9.57 22.66
C ILE A 338 7.99 9.47 21.27
N SER A 339 8.13 8.25 20.74
CA SER A 339 8.68 8.00 19.40
C SER A 339 7.83 8.66 18.32
N ALA A 340 6.50 8.52 18.40
CA ALA A 340 5.56 9.16 17.48
C ALA A 340 5.67 10.68 17.46
N LYS A 341 5.75 11.31 18.63
CA LYS A 341 5.92 12.77 18.76
C LYS A 341 7.25 13.24 18.19
N LEU A 342 8.33 12.47 18.38
CA LEU A 342 9.65 12.79 17.79
C LEU A 342 9.60 12.73 16.26
N VAL A 343 9.01 11.69 15.69
CA VAL A 343 8.83 11.57 14.22
C VAL A 343 7.97 12.70 13.69
N THR A 344 6.83 12.97 14.32
CA THR A 344 5.92 14.05 13.92
C THR A 344 6.61 15.41 13.98
N ALA A 345 7.34 15.72 15.06
CA ALA A 345 8.10 16.96 15.19
C ALA A 345 9.18 17.09 14.11
N PHE A 346 9.87 16.00 13.77
CA PHE A 346 10.87 15.99 12.71
C PHE A 346 10.24 16.25 11.34
N LEU A 347 9.21 15.48 10.95
CA LEU A 347 8.54 15.62 9.66
C LEU A 347 7.95 17.02 9.48
N THR A 348 7.30 17.54 10.52
CA THR A 348 6.63 18.85 10.47
C THR A 348 7.63 20.01 10.43
N LYS A 349 8.74 19.93 11.17
CA LYS A 349 9.82 20.93 11.12
C LYS A 349 10.50 20.98 9.75
N SER A 350 10.58 19.84 9.07
CA SER A 350 11.14 19.74 7.71
C SER A 350 10.08 19.99 6.63
N ALA A 351 8.82 20.30 6.98
CA ALA A 351 7.70 20.41 6.03
C ALA A 351 7.57 19.17 5.10
N TYR A 352 7.88 17.99 5.63
CA TYR A 352 7.86 16.68 4.96
C TYR A 352 8.82 16.55 3.76
N ASP A 353 9.74 17.51 3.59
CA ASP A 353 10.65 17.63 2.46
C ASP A 353 12.10 17.88 2.92
N SER A 354 13.06 17.56 2.06
CA SER A 354 14.49 17.77 2.30
C SER A 354 15.28 17.64 0.99
N LEU A 355 16.45 18.27 0.85
CA LEU A 355 17.29 18.06 -0.33
C LEU A 355 18.46 17.10 -0.07
N GLU A 356 18.63 16.66 1.18
CA GLU A 356 19.70 15.76 1.59
C GLU A 356 19.25 14.30 1.49
N ASP A 357 20.02 13.47 0.80
CA ASP A 357 19.71 12.06 0.49
C ASP A 357 19.95 11.08 1.66
N ALA A 358 20.27 11.60 2.85
CA ALA A 358 20.45 10.87 4.11
C ALA A 358 21.38 9.65 4.05
N SER A 359 22.32 9.60 3.08
CA SER A 359 23.18 8.44 2.81
C SER A 359 22.39 7.17 2.47
N ILE A 360 22.10 7.02 1.17
CA ILE A 360 21.27 6.00 0.53
C ILE A 360 21.79 4.57 0.78
N THR A 361 21.14 3.81 1.69
CA THR A 361 21.39 2.36 1.79
C THR A 361 20.19 1.52 1.34
N ALA A 362 19.03 1.64 1.98
CA ALA A 362 17.88 0.76 1.72
C ALA A 362 16.54 1.48 1.93
N CYS A 363 15.51 1.08 1.18
CA CYS A 363 14.12 1.48 1.46
C CYS A 363 13.64 0.85 2.77
N ALA A 364 12.72 1.51 3.47
CA ALA A 364 12.19 0.98 4.74
C ALA A 364 11.56 -0.41 4.60
N TRP A 365 10.98 -0.71 3.43
CA TRP A 365 10.35 -1.98 3.10
C TRP A 365 11.30 -3.02 2.47
N ASP A 366 12.61 -2.73 2.34
CA ASP A 366 13.56 -3.66 1.71
C ASP A 366 13.68 -4.96 2.54
N PRO A 367 13.29 -6.12 1.97
CA PRO A 367 13.26 -7.39 2.70
C PRO A 367 14.65 -7.92 3.08
N ASN A 368 15.72 -7.44 2.43
CA ASN A 368 17.09 -7.86 2.70
C ASN A 368 17.62 -7.31 4.01
N ILE A 369 17.03 -6.21 4.48
CA ILE A 369 17.37 -5.63 5.76
C ILE A 369 16.54 -6.32 6.84
N LYS A 370 17.16 -6.57 7.99
CA LYS A 370 16.44 -6.93 9.22
C LYS A 370 15.74 -5.71 9.83
N GLY A 371 15.08 -4.93 8.96
CA GLY A 371 14.28 -3.76 9.27
C GLY A 371 12.80 -4.11 9.35
N GLU A 372 11.98 -3.06 9.37
CA GLU A 372 10.54 -3.12 9.59
C GLU A 372 9.81 -3.93 8.50
N PHE A 373 8.70 -4.57 8.89
CA PHE A 373 7.77 -5.20 7.97
C PHE A 373 6.41 -4.51 8.17
N PHE A 374 5.74 -4.15 7.08
CA PHE A 374 4.56 -3.30 7.14
C PHE A 374 3.34 -4.00 6.61
N HIS A 375 2.19 -3.69 7.22
CA HIS A 375 0.91 -3.76 6.53
C HIS A 375 0.44 -2.34 6.22
N GLN A 376 -0.41 -2.23 5.20
CA GLN A 376 -1.14 -1.00 4.92
C GLN A 376 -2.63 -1.30 4.85
N THR A 377 -3.41 -0.47 5.53
CA THR A 377 -4.85 -0.44 5.42
C THR A 377 -5.23 0.84 4.69
N THR A 378 -5.98 0.71 3.62
CA THR A 378 -6.41 1.88 2.84
C THR A 378 -7.79 1.68 2.26
N PHE A 379 -8.67 2.61 2.55
CA PHE A 379 -10.05 2.58 2.12
C PHE A 379 -10.55 3.97 1.82
N SER A 380 -11.54 4.04 0.92
CA SER A 380 -12.22 5.27 0.54
C SER A 380 -13.56 5.33 1.22
N VAL A 381 -13.75 6.29 2.11
CA VAL A 381 -15.06 6.62 2.69
C VAL A 381 -15.70 7.70 1.83
N ALA A 382 -16.98 7.54 1.49
CA ALA A 382 -17.72 8.55 0.75
C ALA A 382 -17.64 9.92 1.46
N LEU A 383 -17.50 11.01 0.69
CA LEU A 383 -17.32 12.35 1.25
C LEU A 383 -18.46 12.75 2.19
N SER A 384 -19.68 12.29 1.91
CA SER A 384 -20.87 12.49 2.75
C SER A 384 -20.80 11.82 4.13
N SER A 385 -19.98 10.79 4.27
CA SER A 385 -19.88 9.96 5.47
C SER A 385 -18.54 10.15 6.20
N ALA A 386 -17.58 10.84 5.58
CA ALA A 386 -16.23 11.04 6.13
C ALA A 386 -16.26 11.71 7.51
N LYS A 387 -17.13 12.71 7.72
CA LYS A 387 -17.29 13.38 9.03
C LYS A 387 -17.64 12.38 10.13
N SER A 388 -18.66 11.57 9.91
CA SER A 388 -19.11 10.58 10.90
C SER A 388 -18.05 9.50 11.15
N PHE A 389 -17.36 9.05 10.11
CA PHE A 389 -16.25 8.11 10.27
C PHE A 389 -15.12 8.70 11.13
N ILE A 390 -14.73 9.96 10.90
CA ILE A 390 -13.72 10.66 11.71
C ILE A 390 -14.18 10.75 13.17
N GLN A 391 -15.46 11.03 13.42
CA GLN A 391 -16.03 11.10 14.77
C GLN A 391 -15.95 9.77 15.51
N ASP A 392 -16.29 8.65 14.86
CA ASP A 392 -16.13 7.31 15.45
C ASP A 392 -14.67 7.01 15.81
N VAL A 393 -13.72 7.36 14.94
CA VAL A 393 -12.29 7.20 15.22
C VAL A 393 -11.86 8.11 16.38
N GLN A 394 -12.37 9.33 16.47
CA GLN A 394 -12.14 10.22 17.62
C GLN A 394 -12.73 9.65 18.91
N GLU A 395 -13.85 8.93 18.88
CA GLU A 395 -14.40 8.23 20.04
C GLU A 395 -13.50 7.10 20.52
N LEU A 396 -12.93 6.30 19.60
CA LEU A 396 -11.92 5.30 19.94
C LEU A 396 -10.68 5.94 20.59
N VAL A 397 -10.23 7.08 20.07
CA VAL A 397 -9.12 7.84 20.66
C VAL A 397 -9.48 8.38 22.05
N LYS A 398 -10.70 8.85 22.28
CA LYS A 398 -11.14 9.28 23.62
C LYS A 398 -11.09 8.12 24.63
N LEU A 399 -11.49 6.91 24.21
CA LEU A 399 -11.44 5.72 25.06
C LEU A 399 -10.01 5.27 25.36
N LYS A 400 -9.13 5.27 24.35
CA LYS A 400 -7.72 4.87 24.49
C LYS A 400 -6.80 5.89 23.79
N PRO A 401 -6.43 6.99 24.48
CA PRO A 401 -5.70 8.13 23.87
C PRO A 401 -4.36 7.80 23.23
N LYS A 402 -3.70 6.73 23.69
CA LYS A 402 -2.38 6.31 23.20
C LYS A 402 -2.45 5.24 22.10
N ALA A 403 -3.64 4.75 21.76
CA ALA A 403 -3.79 3.60 20.89
C ALA A 403 -3.23 3.80 19.47
N LEU A 404 -3.26 5.03 18.97
CA LEU A 404 -2.81 5.35 17.62
C LEU A 404 -1.39 5.91 17.55
N CYS A 405 -0.66 5.98 18.68
CA CYS A 405 0.75 6.37 18.66
C CYS A 405 1.61 5.45 17.77
N GLY A 406 1.23 4.18 17.62
CA GLY A 406 1.95 3.25 16.74
C GLY A 406 1.91 3.66 15.26
N ILE A 407 0.75 4.11 14.76
CA ILE A 407 0.62 4.52 13.34
C ILE A 407 1.21 5.91 13.09
N GLU A 408 1.28 6.76 14.12
CA GLU A 408 1.87 8.10 14.01
C GLU A 408 3.39 8.08 13.83
N ARG A 409 4.06 6.97 14.19
CA ARG A 409 5.46 6.69 13.80
C ARG A 409 5.62 6.58 12.28
N TYR A 410 4.53 6.28 11.56
CA TYR A 410 4.49 6.04 10.12
C TYR A 410 3.68 7.10 9.37
N ASN A 411 3.78 8.35 9.82
CA ASN A 411 3.06 9.49 9.27
C ASN A 411 1.55 9.51 9.54
N GLY A 412 1.08 8.83 10.60
CA GLY A 412 -0.32 8.91 11.02
C GLY A 412 -1.30 8.38 9.97
N ILE A 413 -2.46 9.01 9.87
CA ILE A 413 -3.47 8.73 8.85
C ILE A 413 -3.35 9.77 7.75
N LEU A 414 -2.88 9.37 6.57
CA LEU A 414 -2.84 10.23 5.39
C LEU A 414 -4.19 10.19 4.69
N MET A 415 -4.80 11.35 4.48
CA MET A 415 -6.10 11.52 3.85
C MET A 415 -5.95 12.19 2.50
N ARG A 416 -6.47 11.55 1.45
CA ARG A 416 -6.38 12.03 0.07
C ARG A 416 -7.75 12.05 -0.58
N TYR A 417 -8.00 13.04 -1.43
CA TYR A 417 -9.27 13.19 -2.11
C TYR A 417 -9.30 12.38 -3.41
N VAL A 418 -10.40 11.65 -3.60
CA VAL A 418 -10.64 10.86 -4.80
C VAL A 418 -12.02 11.20 -5.32
N THR A 419 -12.09 11.66 -6.57
CA THR A 419 -13.37 11.95 -7.22
C THR A 419 -14.02 10.67 -7.72
N ALA A 420 -15.30 10.79 -8.08
CA ALA A 420 -15.98 9.78 -8.87
C ALA A 420 -15.18 9.45 -10.16
N SER A 421 -15.20 8.18 -10.55
CA SER A 421 -14.53 7.66 -11.75
C SER A 421 -15.53 6.90 -12.62
N THR A 422 -15.28 6.91 -13.93
CA THR A 422 -16.08 6.14 -14.91
C THR A 422 -15.65 4.67 -15.00
N ALA A 423 -14.50 4.30 -14.45
CA ALA A 423 -14.03 2.93 -14.45
C ALA A 423 -14.97 2.03 -13.64
N TYR A 424 -15.19 0.79 -14.10
CA TYR A 424 -16.17 -0.11 -13.47
C TYR A 424 -15.78 -0.53 -12.04
N LEU A 425 -14.48 -0.57 -11.74
CA LEU A 425 -13.92 -0.78 -10.41
C LEU A 425 -13.34 0.51 -9.82
N GLY A 426 -13.78 1.67 -10.33
CA GLY A 426 -13.48 3.01 -9.80
C GLY A 426 -14.45 3.41 -8.68
N LYS A 427 -14.21 4.58 -8.09
CA LYS A 427 -15.11 5.12 -7.05
C LYS A 427 -16.37 5.69 -7.69
N ASP A 428 -17.54 5.34 -7.17
CA ASP A 428 -18.83 5.79 -7.73
C ASP A 428 -19.17 7.26 -7.41
N GLY A 429 -18.52 7.84 -6.40
CA GLY A 429 -18.73 9.21 -5.93
C GLY A 429 -17.45 9.80 -5.33
N ASP A 430 -17.48 11.10 -5.04
CA ASP A 430 -16.38 11.77 -4.31
C ASP A 430 -16.18 11.10 -2.95
N ALA A 431 -14.93 10.82 -2.63
CA ALA A 431 -14.51 10.10 -1.44
C ALA A 431 -13.21 10.66 -0.89
N ILE A 432 -12.91 10.22 0.34
CA ILE A 432 -11.63 10.46 0.99
C ILE A 432 -11.00 9.11 1.26
N ASP A 433 -9.81 8.92 0.72
CA ASP A 433 -8.95 7.78 1.02
C ASP A 433 -8.24 8.02 2.34
N PHE A 434 -8.31 7.05 3.24
CA PHE A 434 -7.60 7.03 4.51
C PHE A 434 -6.51 5.97 4.42
N ASP A 435 -5.25 6.40 4.39
CA ASP A 435 -4.08 5.54 4.33
C ASP A 435 -3.47 5.37 5.72
N ILE A 436 -3.41 4.13 6.20
CA ILE A 436 -2.82 3.78 7.50
C ILE A 436 -1.69 2.77 7.26
N THR A 437 -0.45 3.18 7.53
CA THR A 437 0.73 2.30 7.48
C THR A 437 1.15 1.96 8.91
N TYR A 438 1.50 0.71 9.15
CA TYR A 438 1.92 0.28 10.48
C TYR A 438 2.82 -0.94 10.44
N TYR A 439 3.64 -1.05 11.48
CA TYR A 439 4.49 -2.21 11.70
C TYR A 439 3.68 -3.48 11.91
N ARG A 440 4.20 -4.58 11.37
CA ARG A 440 3.73 -5.94 11.64
C ARG A 440 4.95 -6.81 11.96
N SER A 441 4.87 -7.60 13.02
CA SER A 441 5.96 -8.54 13.33
C SER A 441 6.11 -9.58 12.22
N LYS A 442 7.37 -9.98 11.97
CA LYS A 442 7.67 -11.12 11.10
C LYS A 442 7.21 -12.45 11.71
N ASP A 443 6.98 -12.50 13.02
CA ASP A 443 6.23 -13.58 13.66
C ASP A 443 4.71 -13.30 13.55
N PRO A 444 3.96 -14.15 12.82
CA PRO A 444 2.53 -13.94 12.60
C PRO A 444 1.68 -14.16 13.86
N LEU A 445 2.22 -14.69 14.96
CA LEU A 445 1.50 -14.88 16.22
C LEU A 445 1.78 -13.81 17.28
N VAL A 446 2.63 -12.82 16.96
CA VAL A 446 2.87 -11.68 17.85
C VAL A 446 1.85 -10.57 17.53
N PRO A 447 0.91 -10.26 18.43
CA PRO A 447 -0.01 -9.15 18.26
C PRO A 447 0.70 -7.80 18.41
N ARG A 448 0.14 -6.74 17.84
CA ARG A 448 0.60 -5.37 18.10
C ARG A 448 -0.05 -4.81 19.37
N LEU A 449 0.56 -3.80 19.98
CA LEU A 449 -0.10 -3.03 21.03
C LEU A 449 -1.32 -2.29 20.44
N TYR A 450 -2.49 -2.43 21.08
CA TYR A 450 -3.78 -1.91 20.58
C TYR A 450 -4.21 -2.49 19.22
N GLU A 451 -3.98 -3.79 19.01
CA GLU A 451 -4.47 -4.54 17.83
C GLU A 451 -5.96 -4.30 17.60
N ASP A 452 -6.76 -4.34 18.67
CA ASP A 452 -8.21 -4.18 18.61
C ASP A 452 -8.65 -2.85 18.02
N ILE A 453 -8.00 -1.75 18.39
CA ILE A 453 -8.36 -0.41 17.92
C ILE A 453 -8.14 -0.28 16.40
N LEU A 454 -7.01 -0.77 15.86
CA LEU A 454 -6.76 -0.68 14.42
C LEU A 454 -7.66 -1.63 13.61
N GLU A 455 -7.91 -2.83 14.12
CA GLU A 455 -8.86 -3.76 13.50
C GLU A 455 -10.29 -3.18 13.52
N GLU A 456 -10.68 -2.49 14.59
CA GLU A 456 -11.99 -1.85 14.68
C GLU A 456 -12.12 -0.68 13.69
N ILE A 457 -11.09 0.16 13.52
CA ILE A 457 -11.09 1.24 12.53
C ILE A 457 -11.26 0.67 11.10
N GLU A 458 -10.57 -0.42 10.77
CA GLU A 458 -10.74 -1.09 9.48
C GLU A 458 -12.17 -1.61 9.31
N GLN A 459 -12.74 -2.25 10.32
CA GLN A 459 -14.07 -2.84 10.25
C GLN A 459 -15.18 -1.78 10.23
N LEU A 460 -15.01 -0.69 10.98
CA LEU A 460 -15.85 0.51 10.88
C LEU A 460 -15.91 1.00 9.43
N ALA A 461 -14.75 1.24 8.82
CA ALA A 461 -14.71 1.71 7.44
C ALA A 461 -15.37 0.70 6.48
N MET A 462 -14.94 -0.57 6.53
CA MET A 462 -15.35 -1.57 5.54
C MET A 462 -16.81 -2.01 5.67
N PHE A 463 -17.32 -2.13 6.89
CA PHE A 463 -18.61 -2.78 7.16
C PHE A 463 -19.69 -1.80 7.64
N LYS A 464 -19.36 -0.82 8.51
CA LYS A 464 -20.33 0.22 8.92
C LYS A 464 -20.52 1.28 7.84
N TYR A 465 -19.43 1.77 7.23
CA TYR A 465 -19.47 2.86 6.25
C TYR A 465 -19.45 2.40 4.78
N GLY A 466 -19.39 1.09 4.54
CA GLY A 466 -19.38 0.55 3.17
C GLY A 466 -18.18 1.02 2.34
N ALA A 467 -17.05 1.35 2.97
CA ALA A 467 -15.89 1.89 2.30
C ALA A 467 -15.33 0.92 1.24
N LEU A 468 -14.73 1.50 0.21
CA LEU A 468 -14.11 0.78 -0.89
C LEU A 468 -12.60 0.61 -0.64
N PRO A 469 -12.06 -0.62 -0.64
CA PRO A 469 -10.64 -0.84 -0.42
C PRO A 469 -9.80 -0.31 -1.60
N HIS A 470 -8.57 0.11 -1.32
CA HIS A 470 -7.54 0.30 -2.34
C HIS A 470 -6.98 -1.07 -2.79
N TRP A 471 -7.00 -1.34 -4.10
CA TRP A 471 -6.64 -2.64 -4.67
C TRP A 471 -5.16 -3.04 -4.47
N GLY A 472 -4.27 -2.07 -4.31
CA GLY A 472 -2.83 -2.32 -4.12
C GLY A 472 -2.32 -2.53 -2.68
N LYS A 473 -3.16 -2.41 -1.64
CA LYS A 473 -2.67 -2.26 -0.25
C LYS A 473 -3.20 -3.27 0.78
N ASN A 474 -4.48 -3.60 0.74
CA ASN A 474 -5.15 -4.23 1.87
C ASN A 474 -4.88 -5.74 2.03
N ARG A 475 -5.45 -6.33 3.08
CA ARG A 475 -5.50 -7.78 3.34
C ARG A 475 -6.89 -8.32 3.02
N ASN A 476 -7.09 -9.65 3.16
CA ASN A 476 -8.29 -10.32 2.68
C ASN A 476 -9.59 -9.77 3.29
N ILE A 477 -9.59 -9.40 4.58
CA ILE A 477 -10.78 -8.83 5.25
C ILE A 477 -11.39 -7.63 4.51
N ALA A 478 -10.55 -6.76 3.95
CA ALA A 478 -10.96 -5.57 3.22
C ALA A 478 -11.70 -5.89 1.90
N PHE A 479 -11.41 -7.07 1.33
CA PHE A 479 -11.96 -7.51 0.06
C PHE A 479 -13.23 -8.38 0.21
N GLU A 480 -13.70 -8.61 1.43
CA GLU A 480 -14.92 -9.39 1.66
C GLU A 480 -16.13 -8.73 1.02
N GLY A 481 -16.79 -9.48 0.12
CA GLY A 481 -17.96 -9.00 -0.63
C GLY A 481 -17.67 -7.76 -1.48
N VAL A 482 -16.39 -7.45 -1.77
CA VAL A 482 -15.99 -6.16 -2.33
C VAL A 482 -16.66 -5.84 -3.66
N LEU A 483 -16.88 -6.84 -4.51
CA LEU A 483 -17.48 -6.62 -5.82
C LEU A 483 -18.92 -6.10 -5.72
N ASN A 484 -19.65 -6.45 -4.64
CA ASN A 484 -21.00 -5.96 -4.40
C ASN A 484 -21.03 -4.48 -4.01
N LYS A 485 -19.88 -3.91 -3.62
CA LYS A 485 -19.74 -2.49 -3.27
C LYS A 485 -19.51 -1.60 -4.50
N TYR A 486 -19.15 -2.17 -5.64
CA TYR A 486 -18.95 -1.44 -6.90
C TYR A 486 -20.21 -1.49 -7.76
N LYS A 487 -20.75 -0.33 -8.15
CA LYS A 487 -21.96 -0.23 -8.98
C LYS A 487 -21.91 -1.08 -10.25
N ASN A 488 -20.76 -1.10 -10.93
CA ASN A 488 -20.56 -1.80 -12.21
C ASN A 488 -19.78 -3.13 -12.05
N GLY A 489 -19.75 -3.71 -10.84
CA GLY A 489 -19.00 -4.94 -10.58
C GLY A 489 -19.45 -6.13 -11.45
N LYS A 490 -20.74 -6.24 -11.74
CA LYS A 490 -21.27 -7.31 -12.62
C LYS A 490 -20.88 -7.11 -14.08
N GLU A 491 -20.88 -5.86 -14.54
CA GLU A 491 -20.48 -5.45 -15.88
C GLU A 491 -18.99 -5.73 -16.09
N PHE A 492 -18.16 -5.45 -15.09
CA PHE A 492 -16.75 -5.83 -15.08
C PHE A 492 -16.56 -7.34 -15.28
N LEU A 493 -17.32 -8.17 -14.56
CA LEU A 493 -17.24 -9.63 -14.72
C LEU A 493 -17.64 -10.12 -16.12
N LYS A 494 -18.60 -9.47 -16.77
CA LYS A 494 -18.99 -9.79 -18.16
C LYS A 494 -17.82 -9.57 -19.11
N VAL A 495 -17.17 -8.40 -19.02
CA VAL A 495 -15.99 -8.08 -19.86
C VAL A 495 -14.84 -9.02 -19.55
N LYS A 496 -14.54 -9.25 -18.26
CA LYS A 496 -13.49 -10.20 -17.84
C LYS A 496 -13.71 -11.59 -18.44
N LYS A 497 -14.94 -12.12 -18.38
CA LYS A 497 -15.29 -13.43 -18.94
C LYS A 497 -15.18 -13.47 -20.47
N ALA A 498 -15.52 -12.38 -21.14
CA ALA A 498 -15.38 -12.28 -22.60
C ALA A 498 -13.91 -12.21 -23.05
N TYR A 499 -13.05 -11.60 -22.24
CA TYR A 499 -11.63 -11.39 -22.57
C TYR A 499 -10.77 -12.59 -22.21
N ASP A 500 -11.13 -13.31 -21.15
CA ASP A 500 -10.44 -14.50 -20.66
C ASP A 500 -11.45 -15.60 -20.30
N PRO A 501 -12.07 -16.25 -21.30
CA PRO A 501 -13.12 -17.24 -21.08
C PRO A 501 -12.63 -18.51 -20.39
N LEU A 502 -11.32 -18.78 -20.48
CA LEU A 502 -10.65 -19.91 -19.86
C LEU A 502 -10.11 -19.58 -18.45
N GLY A 503 -10.20 -18.30 -18.03
CA GLY A 503 -9.67 -17.85 -16.76
C GLY A 503 -8.16 -18.02 -16.64
N LEU A 504 -7.39 -17.95 -17.73
CA LEU A 504 -5.94 -18.14 -17.70
C LEU A 504 -5.23 -17.00 -16.96
N PHE A 505 -5.78 -15.79 -16.96
CA PHE A 505 -5.26 -14.67 -16.16
C PHE A 505 -5.91 -14.56 -14.76
N SER A 506 -6.82 -15.49 -14.42
CA SER A 506 -7.37 -15.65 -13.07
C SER A 506 -6.48 -16.53 -12.19
N SER A 507 -6.41 -16.20 -10.91
CA SER A 507 -5.90 -17.05 -9.84
C SER A 507 -6.99 -17.35 -8.82
N GLU A 508 -6.77 -18.37 -7.98
CA GLU A 508 -7.67 -18.71 -6.88
C GLU A 508 -8.00 -17.49 -6.00
N TRP A 509 -6.97 -16.71 -5.62
CA TRP A 509 -7.15 -15.51 -4.81
C TRP A 509 -7.96 -14.43 -5.54
N SER A 510 -7.70 -14.17 -6.84
CA SER A 510 -8.48 -13.16 -7.56
C SER A 510 -9.94 -13.58 -7.75
N ASP A 511 -10.19 -14.87 -7.97
CA ASP A 511 -11.55 -15.39 -8.10
C ASP A 511 -12.29 -15.32 -6.75
N GLN A 512 -11.60 -15.52 -5.64
CA GLN A 512 -12.13 -15.32 -4.29
C GLN A 512 -12.49 -13.87 -3.99
N VAL A 513 -11.59 -12.94 -4.30
CA VAL A 513 -11.82 -11.50 -4.14
C VAL A 513 -13.00 -11.02 -4.99
N LEU A 514 -13.14 -11.54 -6.21
CA LEU A 514 -14.24 -11.20 -7.12
C LEU A 514 -15.55 -11.94 -6.81
N GLY A 515 -15.61 -12.76 -5.75
CA GLY A 515 -16.81 -13.53 -5.39
C GLY A 515 -17.18 -14.64 -6.38
N LEU A 516 -16.22 -15.09 -7.19
CA LEU A 516 -16.37 -16.20 -8.14
C LEU A 516 -16.04 -17.55 -7.49
N LYS A 517 -15.35 -17.54 -6.34
CA LYS A 517 -14.97 -18.72 -5.55
C LYS A 517 -15.02 -18.40 -4.06
N ASP A 518 -15.35 -19.39 -3.23
CA ASP A 518 -15.25 -19.26 -1.78
C ASP A 518 -13.81 -19.37 -1.26
N GLY A 519 -13.60 -18.97 0.00
CA GLY A 519 -12.33 -19.17 0.71
C GLY A 519 -11.42 -17.94 0.78
N LEU A 520 -11.95 -16.73 0.54
CA LEU A 520 -11.20 -15.49 0.77
C LEU A 520 -10.76 -15.35 2.24
N SER A 521 -11.65 -15.72 3.18
CA SER A 521 -11.33 -15.79 4.61
C SER A 521 -10.49 -17.03 4.89
N ILE A 522 -9.26 -16.85 5.33
CA ILE A 522 -8.33 -17.95 5.64
C ILE A 522 -8.34 -18.16 7.15
N VAL A 523 -9.19 -19.07 7.62
CA VAL A 523 -9.35 -19.40 9.04
C VAL A 523 -8.22 -20.32 9.50
N LYS A 524 -7.34 -19.81 10.36
CA LYS A 524 -6.23 -20.55 10.99
C LYS A 524 -5.84 -19.86 12.30
N LYS A 525 -5.03 -20.53 13.14
CA LYS A 525 -4.43 -19.91 14.33
C LYS A 525 -3.77 -18.57 13.96
N GLY A 526 -4.11 -17.51 14.68
CA GLY A 526 -3.59 -16.15 14.43
C GLY A 526 -4.12 -15.45 13.18
N CYS A 527 -5.16 -15.94 12.51
CA CYS A 527 -5.61 -15.36 11.23
C CYS A 527 -6.11 -13.91 11.34
N ALA A 528 -6.67 -13.51 12.49
CA ALA A 528 -7.20 -12.16 12.68
C ALA A 528 -6.07 -11.13 12.78
N LEU A 529 -4.98 -11.45 13.50
CA LEU A 529 -3.77 -10.62 13.60
C LEU A 529 -3.10 -10.31 12.24
N GLU A 530 -3.38 -11.14 11.23
CA GLU A 530 -2.87 -10.99 9.86
C GLU A 530 -3.91 -10.34 8.90
N GLY A 531 -5.12 -10.03 9.38
CA GLY A 531 -6.21 -9.53 8.54
C GLY A 531 -6.72 -10.55 7.52
N LEU A 532 -6.53 -11.85 7.80
CA LEU A 532 -6.95 -12.96 6.94
C LEU A 532 -8.36 -13.45 7.23
N CYS A 533 -8.88 -13.17 8.43
CA CYS A 533 -10.21 -13.52 8.88
C CYS A 533 -10.72 -12.44 9.87
N ARG A 534 -12.04 -12.29 10.02
CA ARG A 534 -12.60 -11.72 11.26
C ARG A 534 -12.53 -12.80 12.34
N CYS A 535 -12.14 -12.45 13.56
CA CYS A 535 -12.05 -13.44 14.62
C CYS A 535 -13.44 -14.01 14.95
N THR A 536 -13.49 -15.29 15.30
CA THR A 536 -14.71 -16.00 15.77
C THR A 536 -14.39 -16.88 16.96
N GLU A 537 -13.13 -17.31 17.06
CA GLU A 537 -12.58 -18.06 18.18
C GLU A 537 -11.33 -17.35 18.70
N ASP A 538 -11.05 -17.47 19.99
CA ASP A 538 -9.91 -16.82 20.62
C ASP A 538 -8.56 -17.25 20.00
N VAL A 539 -8.47 -18.47 19.48
CA VAL A 539 -7.26 -18.97 18.79
C VAL A 539 -6.86 -18.14 17.56
N HIS A 540 -7.77 -17.32 17.01
CA HIS A 540 -7.47 -16.38 15.93
C HIS A 540 -6.68 -15.15 16.40
N CYS A 541 -6.65 -14.88 17.71
CA CYS A 541 -6.10 -13.67 18.32
C CYS A 541 -4.83 -13.89 19.14
N ALA A 542 -4.30 -15.12 19.22
CA ALA A 542 -3.16 -15.48 20.07
C ALA A 542 -3.44 -15.40 21.59
N PRO A 543 -4.29 -16.28 22.14
CA PRO A 543 -4.67 -16.26 23.55
C PRO A 543 -3.51 -16.59 24.49
N SER A 544 -2.44 -17.22 23.98
CA SER A 544 -1.17 -17.40 24.71
C SER A 544 -0.42 -16.09 25.00
N LYS A 545 -0.91 -14.96 24.50
CA LYS A 545 -0.41 -13.60 24.75
C LYS A 545 -1.48 -12.71 25.37
N ASP A 546 -2.55 -13.31 25.90
CA ASP A 546 -3.69 -12.64 26.52
C ASP A 546 -4.58 -11.84 25.55
N TYR A 547 -4.54 -12.17 24.26
CA TYR A 547 -5.42 -11.58 23.23
C TYR A 547 -6.53 -12.56 22.84
N PHE A 548 -7.76 -12.07 22.90
CA PHE A 548 -8.98 -12.86 22.72
C PHE A 548 -9.92 -12.18 21.72
N CYS A 549 -10.79 -12.96 21.09
CA CYS A 549 -11.72 -12.44 20.11
C CYS A 549 -12.89 -11.75 20.83
N ARG A 550 -13.03 -10.44 20.67
CA ARG A 550 -14.07 -9.65 21.33
C ARG A 550 -14.80 -8.73 20.35
N PRO A 551 -16.02 -8.28 20.70
CA PRO A 551 -16.67 -7.17 20.01
C PRO A 551 -15.80 -5.90 20.01
N GLY A 552 -15.96 -5.05 19.00
CA GLY A 552 -15.40 -3.70 19.01
C GLY A 552 -15.95 -2.85 20.15
N LYS A 553 -15.21 -1.80 20.54
CA LYS A 553 -15.53 -0.91 21.66
C LYS A 553 -16.64 0.09 21.33
N ILE A 554 -16.69 0.60 20.10
CA ILE A 554 -17.70 1.55 19.59
C ILE A 554 -18.60 0.86 18.56
N TYR A 555 -18.04 -0.01 17.71
CA TYR A 555 -18.77 -0.81 16.74
C TYR A 555 -18.79 -2.27 17.15
N SER A 556 -19.83 -2.66 17.89
CA SER A 556 -19.98 -3.99 18.49
C SER A 556 -20.05 -5.15 17.49
N ASP A 557 -20.43 -4.89 16.23
CA ASP A 557 -20.39 -5.91 15.17
C ASP A 557 -18.95 -6.22 14.72
N ALA A 558 -17.99 -5.32 14.95
CA ALA A 558 -16.58 -5.60 14.70
C ALA A 558 -16.12 -6.77 15.56
N LYS A 559 -15.30 -7.64 14.98
CA LYS A 559 -14.67 -8.76 15.69
C LYS A 559 -13.17 -8.56 15.72
N VAL A 560 -12.66 -8.22 16.90
CA VAL A 560 -11.30 -7.71 17.07
C VAL A 560 -10.53 -8.49 18.12
N CYS A 561 -9.20 -8.47 18.00
CA CYS A 561 -8.29 -9.11 18.93
C CYS A 561 -7.94 -8.16 20.07
N THR A 562 -8.70 -8.28 21.17
CA THR A 562 -8.52 -7.45 22.36
C THR A 562 -7.63 -8.15 23.37
N ARG A 563 -6.65 -7.43 23.89
CA ARG A 563 -5.85 -7.87 25.04
C ARG A 563 -6.67 -7.71 26.32
N LEU A 564 -6.73 -8.76 27.14
CA LEU A 564 -7.33 -8.71 28.47
C LEU A 564 -6.21 -8.65 29.51
N GLU A 565 -6.19 -7.60 30.34
CA GLU A 565 -5.17 -7.50 31.39
C GLU A 565 -5.55 -8.41 32.56
N THR A 566 -4.62 -9.29 32.96
CA THR A 566 -4.75 -10.07 34.18
C THR A 566 -4.51 -9.16 35.40
N ASN A 567 -5.54 -8.41 35.84
CA ASN A 567 -5.90 -8.26 37.28
C ASN A 567 -6.92 -7.15 37.64
N ASP A 568 -7.41 -6.31 36.73
CA ASP A 568 -8.50 -5.35 37.07
C ASP A 568 -9.76 -5.52 36.18
N ASP A 569 -9.61 -5.81 34.89
CA ASP A 569 -10.74 -5.99 33.96
C ASP A 569 -11.58 -7.24 34.23
N LEU A 570 -11.00 -8.30 34.82
CA LEU A 570 -11.77 -9.51 35.16
C LEU A 570 -12.78 -9.22 36.27
N PHE A 571 -12.47 -8.30 37.18
CA PHE A 571 -13.36 -7.92 38.26
C PHE A 571 -14.52 -7.04 37.74
N GLU A 572 -14.24 -6.09 36.84
CA GLU A 572 -15.28 -5.32 36.17
C GLU A 572 -16.14 -6.17 35.23
N GLN A 573 -15.56 -7.10 34.46
CA GLN A 573 -16.33 -7.99 33.58
C GLN A 573 -17.18 -9.00 34.35
N ILE A 574 -16.72 -9.49 35.51
CA ILE A 574 -17.56 -10.30 36.40
C ILE A 574 -18.70 -9.45 36.97
N ILE A 575 -18.42 -8.19 37.34
CA ILE A 575 -19.46 -7.26 37.82
C ILE A 575 -20.50 -6.99 36.72
N ASP A 576 -20.09 -6.68 35.49
CA ASP A 576 -21.01 -6.40 34.39
C ASP A 576 -21.83 -7.64 34.01
N SER A 577 -21.21 -8.83 33.97
CA SER A 577 -21.93 -10.09 33.73
C SER A 577 -22.95 -10.40 34.83
N VAL A 578 -22.64 -10.09 36.09
CA VAL A 578 -23.56 -10.30 37.22
C VAL A 578 -24.67 -9.23 37.23
N ILE A 579 -24.36 -8.00 36.83
CA ILE A 579 -25.36 -6.92 36.70
C ILE A 579 -26.37 -7.24 35.60
N ASP A 580 -25.93 -7.76 34.46
CA ASP A 580 -26.82 -8.14 33.36
C ASP A 580 -27.72 -9.33 33.73
N GLU A 581 -27.20 -10.35 34.45
CA GLU A 581 -28.03 -11.44 34.98
C GLU A 581 -29.08 -10.95 35.99
N ILE A 582 -28.72 -10.02 36.89
CA ILE A 582 -29.67 -9.44 37.85
C ILE A 582 -30.73 -8.58 37.15
N ARG A 583 -30.40 -7.96 36.02
CA ARG A 583 -31.32 -7.12 35.24
C ARG A 583 -32.36 -7.92 34.48
N ASP A 584 -32.04 -9.15 34.09
CA ASP A 584 -32.99 -10.08 33.44
C ASP A 584 -33.88 -10.81 34.45
N GLU A 585 -33.51 -10.83 35.74
CA GLU A 585 -34.32 -11.41 36.84
C GLU A 585 -35.29 -10.41 37.54
N LEU A 586 -35.13 -9.10 37.32
CA LEU A 586 -35.99 -8.02 37.84
C LEU A 586 -36.99 -7.53 36.79
#